data_AF-A0A497SXH3-F1
#
_entry.id   AF-A0A497SXH3-F1
#
_cell.length_a   1.000
_cell.length_b   1.000
_cell.length_c   1.000
_cell.angle_alpha   90.00
_cell.angle_beta   90.00
_cell.angle_gamma   90.00
#
_symmetry.space_group_name_H-M   'P 1'
#
loop_
_entity.id
_entity.type
_entity.pdbx_description
1 polymer ?
#
loop_
_entity_poly.entity_id
_entity_poly.type
_entity_poly.pdbx_seq_one_letter_code
_entity_poly.pdbx_strand_id
1 'polypeptide(L)'
;MAKLGQMGKYILFGLLVSVLFLNITFAIPGVPHQFYGDIIVNGYPAPDNLKVTVQEANDGVYDNESTIDADFTKDGEYVVYALNNEGKLSDGDLLEFYVEGVFAANHTFSSGLSTRLDLEVTIPSFHFCGDGTCDSDEGCSSCPLDCACSSGYECKNDVCVKKHTAAGSSSGSGSSGYIPPATQNDTSNETSNETSGKSGEENQTSNLNETTVCEENWKCSEWFECFNSKQKRVCVDLNNCGTEENKPEEVRSCSVCGNKVCEEGETYETCCSDCGCPKGYECKNNKCASTTSFSSITGRFLTSPVGLISIIGAGILIILSFFIYRKKSRL
;
A
#
# COMPACT_ATOMS: atom_id res chain seq x y z
N MET A 1 -24.62 -5.58 -56.40
CA MET A 1 -24.21 -4.52 -55.45
C MET A 1 -25.42 -4.10 -54.64
N ALA A 2 -25.59 -4.64 -53.43
CA ALA A 2 -26.73 -4.31 -52.59
C ALA A 2 -26.54 -2.91 -51.99
N LYS A 3 -27.44 -1.97 -52.32
CA LYS A 3 -27.44 -0.63 -51.71
C LYS A 3 -27.96 -0.75 -50.28
N LEU A 4 -27.07 -0.56 -49.30
CA LEU A 4 -27.44 -0.42 -47.90
C LEU A 4 -28.35 0.81 -47.76
N GLY A 5 -29.57 0.60 -47.25
CA GLY A 5 -30.49 1.70 -46.92
C GLY A 5 -29.92 2.62 -45.85
N GLN A 6 -30.47 3.83 -45.75
CA GLN A 6 -29.98 4.89 -44.85
C GLN A 6 -29.86 4.43 -43.39
N MET A 7 -30.79 3.59 -42.92
CA MET A 7 -30.74 2.93 -41.59
C MET A 7 -29.57 1.95 -41.45
N GLY A 8 -29.22 1.22 -42.51
CA GLY A 8 -28.07 0.30 -42.51
C GLY A 8 -26.74 1.02 -42.39
N LYS A 9 -26.64 2.27 -42.88
CA LYS A 9 -25.44 3.10 -42.72
C LYS A 9 -25.25 3.56 -41.28
N TYR A 10 -26.33 3.88 -40.56
CA TYR A 10 -26.25 4.26 -39.14
C TYR A 10 -25.90 3.08 -38.23
N ILE A 11 -26.41 1.88 -38.54
CA ILE A 11 -26.04 0.66 -37.80
C ILE A 11 -24.56 0.32 -38.04
N LEU A 12 -24.09 0.41 -39.30
CA LEU A 12 -22.69 0.18 -39.63
C LEU A 12 -21.77 1.22 -38.97
N PHE A 13 -22.17 2.50 -38.96
CA PHE A 13 -21.44 3.58 -38.30
C PHE A 13 -21.41 3.40 -36.77
N GLY A 14 -22.53 2.99 -36.16
CA GLY A 14 -22.58 2.67 -34.73
C GLY A 14 -21.68 1.49 -34.35
N LEU A 15 -21.61 0.45 -35.19
CA LEU A 15 -20.67 -0.67 -35.02
C LEU A 15 -19.21 -0.23 -35.19
N LEU A 16 -18.92 0.64 -36.16
CA LEU A 16 -17.56 1.13 -36.42
C LEU A 16 -17.07 2.07 -35.29
N VAL A 17 -17.96 2.91 -34.76
CA VAL A 17 -17.69 3.74 -33.58
C VAL A 17 -17.52 2.87 -32.33
N SER A 18 -18.31 1.81 -32.17
CA SER A 18 -18.15 0.83 -31.06
C SER A 18 -16.81 0.09 -31.11
N VAL A 19 -16.24 -0.16 -32.30
CA VAL A 19 -14.92 -0.78 -32.48
C VAL A 19 -13.78 0.24 -32.27
N LEU A 20 -14.03 1.54 -32.49
CA LEU A 20 -13.11 2.63 -32.16
C LEU A 20 -12.98 2.91 -30.65
N PHE A 21 -13.89 2.38 -29.82
CA PHE A 21 -13.79 2.37 -28.35
C PHE A 21 -13.18 1.08 -27.80
N LEU A 22 -12.46 0.31 -28.61
CA LEU A 22 -11.56 -0.69 -28.05
C LEU A 22 -10.45 0.06 -27.32
N ASN A 23 -10.53 0.10 -25.98
CA ASN A 23 -9.44 0.53 -25.12
C ASN A 23 -8.24 -0.36 -25.43
N ILE A 24 -7.33 0.13 -26.27
CA ILE A 24 -6.03 -0.49 -26.47
C ILE A 24 -5.25 -0.25 -25.18
N THR A 25 -5.38 -1.19 -24.24
CA THR A 25 -4.55 -1.23 -23.03
C THR A 25 -3.16 -1.64 -23.46
N PHE A 26 -2.25 -0.68 -23.57
CA PHE A 26 -0.84 -0.99 -23.73
C PHE A 26 -0.30 -1.47 -22.38
N ALA A 27 -0.10 -2.78 -22.23
CA ALA A 27 0.66 -3.32 -21.11
C ALA A 27 2.02 -2.61 -21.06
N ILE A 28 2.31 -1.98 -19.94
CA ILE A 28 3.66 -1.47 -19.66
C ILE A 28 4.48 -2.71 -19.27
N PRO A 29 5.59 -3.01 -19.95
CA PRO A 29 6.49 -4.07 -19.48
C PRO A 29 6.93 -3.75 -18.03
N GLY A 30 6.83 -4.72 -17.13
CA GLY A 30 7.33 -4.54 -15.76
C GLY A 30 6.41 -3.80 -14.78
N VAL A 31 5.10 -3.70 -15.02
CA VAL A 31 4.19 -3.21 -13.96
C VAL A 31 4.11 -4.25 -12.83
N PRO A 32 4.40 -3.87 -11.57
CA PRO A 32 4.29 -4.83 -10.48
C PRO A 32 2.85 -5.10 -10.06
N HIS A 33 2.70 -6.15 -9.24
CA HIS A 33 1.55 -6.39 -8.39
C HIS A 33 1.93 -6.02 -6.95
N GLN A 34 1.26 -5.03 -6.36
CA GLN A 34 1.44 -4.70 -4.94
C GLN A 34 0.65 -5.68 -4.08
N PHE A 35 1.32 -6.27 -3.10
CA PHE A 35 0.68 -7.05 -2.02
C PHE A 35 0.95 -6.34 -0.70
N TYR A 36 -0.08 -6.22 0.13
CA TYR A 36 0.01 -5.59 1.44
C TYR A 36 -1.00 -6.20 2.40
N GLY A 37 -0.81 -6.05 3.69
CA GLY A 37 -1.78 -6.57 4.66
C GLY A 37 -1.22 -6.68 6.06
N ASP A 38 -2.03 -7.26 6.94
CA ASP A 38 -1.64 -7.57 8.32
C ASP A 38 -0.90 -8.92 8.36
N ILE A 39 0.06 -9.06 9.28
CA ILE A 39 0.73 -10.33 9.54
C ILE A 39 0.48 -10.76 10.98
N ILE A 40 0.01 -11.99 11.13
CA ILE A 40 -0.10 -12.68 12.42
C ILE A 40 0.97 -13.76 12.53
N VAL A 41 1.79 -13.72 13.58
CA VAL A 41 2.83 -14.71 13.86
C VAL A 41 2.51 -15.35 15.21
N ASN A 42 2.33 -16.68 15.22
CA ASN A 42 1.93 -17.45 16.40
C ASN A 42 0.74 -16.85 17.18
N GLY A 43 -0.21 -16.21 16.47
CA GLY A 43 -1.43 -15.62 17.05
C GLY A 43 -1.34 -14.15 17.48
N TYR A 44 -0.18 -13.50 17.33
CA TYR A 44 0.02 -12.07 17.65
C TYR A 44 0.37 -11.27 16.39
N PRO A 45 0.09 -9.95 16.35
CA PRO A 45 0.61 -9.08 15.29
C PRO A 45 2.13 -9.21 15.16
N ALA A 46 2.63 -9.26 13.93
CA ALA A 46 4.06 -9.40 13.69
C ALA A 46 4.85 -8.25 14.33
N PRO A 47 6.00 -8.53 14.97
CA PRO A 47 6.88 -7.45 15.43
C PRO A 47 7.51 -6.73 14.23
N ASP A 48 8.13 -5.59 14.49
CA ASP A 48 8.90 -4.86 13.49
C ASP A 48 10.15 -5.63 13.03
N ASN A 49 10.56 -5.37 11.79
CA ASN A 49 11.79 -5.89 11.17
C ASN A 49 11.78 -7.39 10.88
N LEU A 50 10.61 -8.01 10.76
CA LEU A 50 10.46 -9.38 10.27
C LEU A 50 10.53 -9.38 8.75
N LYS A 51 11.39 -10.21 8.16
CA LYS A 51 11.57 -10.26 6.72
C LYS A 51 10.38 -10.97 6.06
N VAL A 52 9.74 -10.29 5.12
CA VAL A 52 8.69 -10.82 4.26
C VAL A 52 9.23 -10.90 2.85
N THR A 53 9.08 -12.06 2.20
CA THR A 53 9.57 -12.29 0.85
C THR A 53 8.46 -12.83 -0.02
N VAL A 54 8.42 -12.37 -1.27
CA VAL A 54 7.61 -12.97 -2.34
C VAL A 54 8.54 -13.58 -3.38
N GLN A 55 8.27 -14.81 -3.77
CA GLN A 55 9.04 -15.55 -4.78
C GLN A 55 8.11 -16.28 -5.76
N GLU A 56 8.65 -16.71 -6.89
CA GLU A 56 7.94 -17.62 -7.79
C GLU A 56 7.66 -18.94 -7.07
N ALA A 57 6.49 -19.53 -7.31
CA ALA A 57 6.12 -20.78 -6.64
C ALA A 57 7.08 -21.92 -6.97
N ASN A 58 7.63 -22.55 -5.93
CA ASN A 58 8.57 -23.67 -6.04
C ASN A 58 8.20 -24.81 -5.08
N ASP A 59 6.94 -25.25 -5.15
CA ASP A 59 6.39 -26.36 -4.35
C ASP A 59 6.62 -26.19 -2.84
N GLY A 60 6.47 -24.95 -2.34
CA GLY A 60 6.67 -24.60 -0.94
C GLY A 60 8.13 -24.49 -0.49
N VAL A 61 9.11 -24.62 -1.39
CA VAL A 61 10.54 -24.49 -1.05
C VAL A 61 10.96 -23.02 -1.08
N TYR A 62 11.32 -22.49 0.08
CA TYR A 62 11.93 -21.16 0.18
C TYR A 62 13.31 -21.15 -0.50
N ASP A 63 13.53 -20.19 -1.41
CA ASP A 63 14.79 -20.00 -2.12
C ASP A 63 15.10 -18.51 -2.27
N ASN A 64 16.21 -18.08 -1.67
CA ASN A 64 16.64 -16.70 -1.69
C ASN A 64 17.02 -16.20 -3.10
N GLU A 65 17.45 -17.09 -4.00
CA GLU A 65 17.79 -16.73 -5.38
C GLU A 65 16.54 -16.50 -6.23
N SER A 66 15.42 -17.11 -5.84
CA SER A 66 14.11 -16.98 -6.51
C SER A 66 13.26 -15.80 -5.98
N THR A 67 13.77 -15.07 -5.00
CA THR A 67 13.06 -13.94 -4.39
C THR A 67 12.84 -12.83 -5.44
N ILE A 68 11.57 -12.49 -5.66
CA ILE A 68 11.14 -11.43 -6.57
C ILE A 68 11.25 -10.08 -5.88
N ASP A 69 10.75 -10.00 -4.65
CA ASP A 69 10.82 -8.80 -3.81
C ASP A 69 10.81 -9.17 -2.32
N ALA A 70 11.29 -8.27 -1.49
CA ALA A 70 11.31 -8.43 -0.04
C ALA A 70 11.16 -7.08 0.67
N ASP A 71 10.45 -7.10 1.79
CA ASP A 71 10.36 -5.96 2.70
C ASP A 71 10.37 -6.44 4.15
N PHE A 72 10.32 -5.51 5.09
CA PHE A 72 10.28 -5.78 6.51
C PHE A 72 8.97 -5.31 7.12
N THR A 73 8.46 -6.07 8.08
CA THR A 73 7.26 -5.68 8.82
C THR A 73 7.46 -4.39 9.61
N LYS A 74 6.38 -3.62 9.70
CA LYS A 74 6.28 -2.45 10.56
C LYS A 74 4.87 -2.37 11.13
N ASP A 75 4.76 -2.22 12.44
CA ASP A 75 3.49 -2.10 13.18
C ASP A 75 2.50 -3.25 12.89
N GLY A 76 3.01 -4.46 12.63
CA GLY A 76 2.20 -5.65 12.32
C GLY A 76 1.80 -5.80 10.86
N GLU A 77 2.24 -4.90 9.98
CA GLU A 77 1.85 -4.89 8.57
C GLU A 77 3.06 -5.09 7.64
N TYR A 78 2.79 -5.39 6.36
CA TYR A 78 3.82 -5.50 5.32
C TYR A 78 3.36 -4.96 3.97
N VAL A 79 4.32 -4.65 3.09
CA VAL A 79 4.07 -4.37 1.67
C VAL A 79 5.20 -4.92 0.80
N VAL A 80 4.87 -5.56 -0.31
CA VAL A 80 5.85 -6.00 -1.32
C VAL A 80 5.30 -5.71 -2.72
N TYR A 81 6.19 -5.56 -3.69
CA TYR A 81 5.89 -5.26 -5.09
C TYR A 81 6.49 -6.34 -5.98
N ALA A 82 5.69 -7.35 -6.33
CA ALA A 82 6.13 -8.40 -7.24
C ALA A 82 6.33 -7.80 -8.64
N LEU A 83 7.58 -7.60 -9.05
CA LEU A 83 7.96 -6.98 -10.31
C LEU A 83 8.25 -8.02 -11.37
N ASN A 84 7.65 -7.86 -12.55
CA ASN A 84 8.08 -8.58 -13.73
C ASN A 84 9.38 -7.98 -14.29
N ASN A 85 10.50 -8.27 -13.63
CA ASN A 85 11.81 -8.00 -14.21
C ASN A 85 12.08 -9.04 -15.30
N GLU A 86 12.49 -8.58 -16.50
CA GLU A 86 12.94 -9.42 -17.61
C GLU A 86 11.88 -10.33 -18.27
N GLY A 87 10.59 -10.16 -17.96
CA GLY A 87 9.52 -10.98 -18.56
C GLY A 87 9.31 -12.34 -17.89
N LYS A 88 9.86 -12.55 -16.69
CA LYS A 88 9.74 -13.82 -15.94
C LYS A 88 8.36 -14.03 -15.29
N LEU A 89 7.59 -12.98 -15.07
CA LEU A 89 6.26 -13.05 -14.46
C LEU A 89 5.17 -12.69 -15.46
N SER A 90 4.21 -13.59 -15.63
CA SER A 90 3.02 -13.44 -16.46
C SER A 90 1.76 -13.46 -15.61
N ASP A 91 0.73 -12.73 -16.04
CA ASP A 91 -0.57 -12.75 -15.37
C ASP A 91 -1.08 -14.19 -15.21
N GLY A 92 -1.38 -14.58 -13.97
CA GLY A 92 -1.78 -15.92 -13.60
C GLY A 92 -0.68 -16.79 -12.97
N ASP A 93 0.59 -16.37 -13.00
CA ASP A 93 1.67 -17.08 -12.34
C ASP A 93 1.46 -17.13 -10.83
N LEU A 94 1.82 -18.25 -10.21
CA LEU A 94 1.63 -18.45 -8.77
C LEU A 94 2.85 -17.88 -8.02
N LEU A 95 2.57 -17.05 -7.02
CA LEU A 95 3.56 -16.50 -6.10
C LEU A 95 3.41 -17.17 -4.74
N GLU A 96 4.53 -17.38 -4.06
CA GLU A 96 4.58 -17.86 -2.69
C GLU A 96 5.15 -16.76 -1.77
N PHE A 97 4.51 -16.59 -0.62
CA PHE A 97 4.85 -15.59 0.39
C PHE A 97 5.42 -16.29 1.60
N TYR A 98 6.54 -15.76 2.09
CA TYR A 98 7.23 -16.30 3.26
C TYR A 98 7.50 -15.20 4.27
N VAL A 99 7.46 -15.58 5.54
CA VAL A 99 7.81 -14.74 6.68
C VAL A 99 8.94 -15.44 7.43
N GLU A 100 10.13 -14.84 7.47
CA GLU A 100 11.37 -15.48 7.94
C GLU A 100 11.63 -16.86 7.29
N GLY A 101 11.32 -16.99 6.00
CA GLY A 101 11.47 -18.24 5.26
C GLY A 101 10.43 -19.32 5.60
N VAL A 102 9.45 -19.05 6.45
CA VAL A 102 8.29 -19.92 6.69
C VAL A 102 7.18 -19.58 5.72
N PHE A 103 6.66 -20.57 5.01
CA PHE A 103 5.55 -20.41 4.06
C PHE A 103 4.31 -19.86 4.76
N ALA A 104 3.78 -18.75 4.24
CA ALA A 104 2.63 -18.03 4.80
C ALA A 104 1.38 -18.17 3.92
N ALA A 105 1.53 -17.91 2.62
CA ALA A 105 0.42 -17.93 1.68
C ALA A 105 0.92 -18.08 0.24
N ASN A 106 0.00 -18.29 -0.69
CA ASN A 106 0.24 -18.11 -2.11
C ASN A 106 -0.84 -17.24 -2.74
N HIS A 107 -0.51 -16.59 -3.85
CA HIS A 107 -1.47 -15.81 -4.61
C HIS A 107 -1.05 -15.73 -6.08
N THR A 108 -2.01 -15.53 -6.99
CA THR A 108 -1.70 -15.33 -8.41
C THR A 108 -1.23 -13.91 -8.68
N PHE A 109 -0.20 -13.78 -9.51
CA PHE A 109 0.28 -12.52 -10.05
C PHE A 109 -0.72 -11.94 -11.07
N SER A 110 -0.87 -10.61 -11.06
CA SER A 110 -1.63 -9.86 -12.06
C SER A 110 -1.09 -8.45 -12.11
N SER A 111 -0.59 -8.08 -13.28
CA SER A 111 0.14 -6.84 -13.51
C SER A 111 -0.71 -5.61 -13.17
N GLY A 112 -0.19 -4.71 -12.34
CA GLY A 112 -0.85 -3.45 -12.02
C GLY A 112 -1.96 -3.52 -10.98
N LEU A 113 -2.17 -4.68 -10.35
CA LEU A 113 -3.11 -4.78 -9.23
C LEU A 113 -2.46 -4.41 -7.90
N SER A 114 -3.33 -4.05 -6.96
CA SER A 114 -3.04 -3.93 -5.54
C SER A 114 -3.95 -4.89 -4.80
N THR A 115 -3.37 -5.85 -4.09
CA THR A 115 -4.12 -6.89 -3.37
C THR A 115 -3.80 -6.83 -1.89
N ARG A 116 -4.86 -6.70 -1.07
CA ARG A 116 -4.75 -6.95 0.36
C ARG A 116 -4.69 -8.46 0.61
N LEU A 117 -3.60 -8.94 1.19
CA LEU A 117 -3.35 -10.33 1.52
C LEU A 117 -2.88 -10.39 2.98
N ASP A 118 -3.74 -10.82 3.88
CA ASP A 118 -3.35 -11.00 5.28
C ASP A 118 -2.58 -12.32 5.42
N LEU A 119 -1.45 -12.30 6.13
CA LEU A 119 -0.56 -13.44 6.29
C LEU A 119 -0.65 -14.00 7.71
N GLU A 120 -0.59 -15.32 7.84
CA GLU A 120 -0.54 -15.99 9.14
C GLU A 120 0.51 -17.10 9.10
N VAL A 121 1.43 -17.09 10.07
CA VAL A 121 2.50 -18.09 10.17
C VAL A 121 2.74 -18.53 11.61
N THR A 122 3.24 -19.76 11.74
CA THR A 122 3.74 -20.30 13.01
C THR A 122 5.23 -20.53 12.87
N ILE A 123 6.05 -19.70 13.53
CA ILE A 123 7.51 -19.78 13.45
C ILE A 123 8.04 -20.46 14.73
N PRO A 124 8.60 -21.68 14.65
CA PRO A 124 9.17 -22.35 15.82
C PRO A 124 10.44 -21.64 16.28
N SER A 125 10.51 -21.30 17.57
CA SER A 125 11.61 -20.54 18.23
C SER A 125 11.57 -19.02 18.06
N PHE A 126 10.49 -18.48 17.51
CA PHE A 126 10.27 -17.03 17.51
C PHE A 126 9.72 -16.61 18.88
N HIS A 127 10.55 -15.91 19.64
CA HIS A 127 10.21 -15.37 20.96
C HIS A 127 9.50 -14.03 20.81
N PHE A 128 8.32 -13.91 21.42
CA PHE A 128 7.49 -12.72 21.28
C PHE A 128 7.63 -11.84 22.49
N CYS A 129 7.89 -10.57 22.21
CA CYS A 129 7.70 -9.58 23.23
C CYS A 129 6.22 -9.21 23.41
N GLY A 130 5.74 -9.24 24.64
CA GLY A 130 4.38 -8.97 25.08
C GLY A 130 3.51 -10.20 25.35
N ASP A 131 4.06 -11.41 25.38
CA ASP A 131 3.29 -12.64 25.68
C ASP A 131 3.14 -12.93 27.18
N GLY A 132 3.81 -12.12 28.02
CA GLY A 132 3.79 -12.20 29.48
C GLY A 132 4.75 -13.23 30.08
N THR A 133 5.59 -13.86 29.26
CA THR A 133 6.65 -14.78 29.66
C THR A 133 7.99 -14.12 29.37
N CYS A 134 8.92 -14.17 30.33
CA CYS A 134 10.29 -13.70 30.08
C CYS A 134 11.17 -14.91 29.77
N ASP A 135 11.44 -15.12 28.49
CA ASP A 135 12.22 -16.26 28.05
C ASP A 135 13.74 -16.04 28.14
N SER A 136 14.53 -17.10 28.01
CA SER A 136 15.97 -17.06 28.30
C SER A 136 16.78 -16.15 27.39
N ASP A 137 16.28 -15.89 26.18
CA ASP A 137 16.90 -15.03 25.17
C ASP A 137 16.28 -13.62 25.14
N GLU A 138 15.34 -13.36 26.05
CA GLU A 138 14.67 -12.09 26.21
C GLU A 138 15.29 -11.29 27.36
N GLY A 139 15.49 -10.01 27.11
CA GLY A 139 16.02 -9.06 28.09
C GLY A 139 15.60 -7.65 27.76
N CYS A 140 16.01 -6.69 28.57
CA CYS A 140 15.64 -5.28 28.36
C CYS A 140 15.98 -4.73 26.96
N SER A 141 16.97 -5.32 26.26
CA SER A 141 17.33 -4.92 24.89
C SER A 141 16.60 -5.67 23.77
N SER A 142 15.92 -6.79 24.08
CA SER A 142 15.24 -7.63 23.08
C SER A 142 13.74 -7.75 23.33
N CYS A 143 13.33 -7.84 24.60
CA CYS A 143 11.95 -7.72 25.03
C CYS A 143 11.81 -7.02 26.41
N PRO A 144 11.72 -5.68 26.43
CA PRO A 144 11.50 -4.93 27.67
C PRO A 144 10.08 -5.05 28.24
N LEU A 145 9.11 -5.53 27.44
CA LEU A 145 7.71 -5.63 27.83
C LEU A 145 7.48 -6.80 28.80
N ASP A 146 8.11 -7.96 28.54
CA ASP A 146 7.95 -9.16 29.38
C ASP A 146 9.12 -9.38 30.33
N CYS A 147 10.35 -9.02 29.93
CA CYS A 147 11.53 -9.15 30.77
C CYS A 147 11.84 -7.86 31.52
N ALA A 148 11.40 -7.81 32.78
CA ALA A 148 11.84 -6.79 33.71
C ALA A 148 13.33 -6.97 34.08
N CYS A 149 14.05 -5.86 34.21
CA CYS A 149 15.37 -5.86 34.80
C CYS A 149 15.35 -6.39 36.25
N SER A 150 16.47 -6.98 36.70
CA SER A 150 16.67 -7.43 38.07
C SER A 150 16.20 -6.41 39.12
N SER A 151 15.77 -6.92 40.28
CA SER A 151 15.24 -6.08 41.37
C SER A 151 16.12 -4.86 41.66
N GLY A 152 15.52 -3.67 41.57
CA GLY A 152 16.20 -2.38 41.71
C GLY A 152 16.63 -1.70 40.40
N TYR A 153 16.36 -2.29 39.24
CA TYR A 153 16.63 -1.72 37.92
C TYR A 153 15.33 -1.57 37.11
N GLU A 154 15.27 -0.57 36.23
CA GLU A 154 14.21 -0.32 35.25
C GLU A 154 14.81 -0.31 33.85
N CYS A 155 14.03 -0.75 32.86
CA CYS A 155 14.47 -0.71 31.47
C CYS A 155 14.22 0.69 30.90
N LYS A 156 15.28 1.35 30.40
CA LYS A 156 15.19 2.65 29.72
C LYS A 156 16.10 2.63 28.51
N ASN A 157 15.53 2.92 27.33
CA ASN A 157 16.24 2.89 26.05
C ASN A 157 17.05 1.60 25.89
N ASP A 158 16.39 0.45 26.04
CA ASP A 158 16.98 -0.87 25.83
C ASP A 158 18.10 -1.25 26.81
N VAL A 159 18.29 -0.47 27.88
CA VAL A 159 19.31 -0.71 28.92
C VAL A 159 18.70 -0.72 30.32
N CYS A 160 19.10 -1.70 31.13
CA CYS A 160 18.74 -1.76 32.54
C CYS A 160 19.50 -0.68 33.34
N VAL A 161 18.76 0.33 33.81
CA VAL A 161 19.31 1.40 34.66
C VAL A 161 18.76 1.29 36.08
N LYS A 162 19.55 1.69 37.08
CA LYS A 162 19.13 1.59 38.48
C LYS A 162 17.94 2.50 38.75
N LYS A 163 16.86 1.97 39.35
CA LYS A 163 15.72 2.76 39.79
C LYS A 163 16.21 3.81 40.77
N HIS A 164 15.98 5.08 40.45
CA HIS A 164 16.19 6.15 41.41
C HIS A 164 15.14 6.00 42.51
N THR A 165 15.52 5.38 43.62
CA THR A 165 14.74 5.52 44.85
C THR A 165 14.77 6.99 45.21
N ALA A 166 13.61 7.64 45.23
CA ALA A 166 13.44 8.94 45.85
C ALA A 166 13.69 8.78 47.36
N ALA A 167 14.96 8.72 47.75
CA ALA A 167 15.40 8.88 49.12
C ALA A 167 15.48 10.38 49.40
N GLY A 168 14.88 10.78 50.52
CA GLY A 168 14.60 12.15 50.88
C GLY A 168 15.81 13.09 50.91
N SER A 169 15.44 14.37 50.91
CA SER A 169 16.29 15.52 51.14
C SER A 169 17.32 15.30 52.25
N SER A 170 18.60 15.47 51.93
CA SER A 170 19.58 15.98 52.88
C SER A 170 20.70 16.71 52.14
N SER A 171 20.70 18.02 52.35
CA SER A 171 21.77 19.00 52.17
C SER A 171 23.18 18.46 52.50
N GLY A 172 24.15 18.74 51.63
CA GLY A 172 25.56 18.46 51.89
C GLY A 172 26.49 18.98 50.80
N SER A 173 26.82 20.27 50.87
CA SER A 173 27.88 20.94 50.13
C SER A 173 29.27 20.39 50.48
N GLY A 174 30.11 20.12 49.48
CA GLY A 174 31.52 19.77 49.65
C GLY A 174 32.27 19.80 48.32
N SER A 175 33.25 20.69 48.22
CA SER A 175 34.07 21.00 47.03
C SER A 175 35.48 20.37 47.14
N SER A 176 36.23 20.38 46.01
CA SER A 176 37.65 20.01 45.82
C SER A 176 37.90 18.55 45.39
N GLY A 177 38.69 18.20 44.37
CA GLY A 177 39.58 18.93 43.46
C GLY A 177 40.59 17.94 42.82
N TYR A 178 41.17 18.32 41.66
CA TYR A 178 42.25 17.68 40.87
C TYR A 178 41.91 16.46 39.99
N ILE A 179 42.52 16.18 38.82
CA ILE A 179 43.14 16.87 37.63
C ILE A 179 43.72 15.70 36.77
N PRO A 180 43.83 15.81 35.43
CA PRO A 180 44.03 14.68 34.50
C PRO A 180 45.52 14.35 34.24
N PRO A 181 45.79 13.41 33.32
CA PRO A 181 46.86 13.63 32.35
C PRO A 181 46.40 13.43 30.89
N ALA A 182 46.70 14.45 30.08
CA ALA A 182 47.16 14.30 28.70
C ALA A 182 48.61 13.71 28.74
N THR A 183 49.19 13.14 27.69
CA THR A 183 49.68 13.87 26.50
C THR A 183 50.35 12.96 25.46
N GLN A 184 50.17 13.33 24.19
CA GLN A 184 51.17 13.56 23.10
C GLN A 184 51.86 12.30 22.50
N ASN A 185 51.59 11.95 21.24
CA ASN A 185 52.02 12.54 19.94
C ASN A 185 53.26 11.82 19.40
N ASP A 186 53.21 11.38 18.14
CA ASP A 186 54.03 12.06 17.13
C ASP A 186 53.58 11.75 15.70
N THR A 187 53.85 12.76 14.87
CA THR A 187 53.34 13.03 13.53
C THR A 187 54.43 12.80 12.50
N SER A 188 54.08 12.26 11.32
CA SER A 188 54.66 12.63 10.01
C SER A 188 53.83 11.90 8.94
N ASN A 189 52.93 12.54 8.19
CA ASN A 189 53.16 13.46 7.07
C ASN A 189 54.21 12.95 6.08
N GLU A 190 53.76 12.30 4.99
CA GLU A 190 54.37 12.46 3.66
C GLU A 190 53.28 12.45 2.59
N THR A 191 53.24 13.55 1.84
CA THR A 191 52.58 13.69 0.55
C THR A 191 53.60 13.31 -0.52
N SER A 192 53.25 12.44 -1.44
CA SER A 192 53.95 12.33 -2.73
C SER A 192 52.94 12.18 -3.86
N ASN A 193 52.81 13.28 -4.59
CA ASN A 193 52.39 13.31 -5.99
C ASN A 193 53.26 12.37 -6.82
N GLU A 194 52.64 11.58 -7.70
CA GLU A 194 53.30 11.15 -8.93
C GLU A 194 52.42 11.47 -10.14
N THR A 195 52.95 12.36 -11.00
CA THR A 195 52.53 12.56 -12.38
C THR A 195 53.72 12.23 -13.29
N SER A 196 53.54 11.28 -14.21
CA SER A 196 54.22 11.12 -15.51
C SER A 196 53.60 9.88 -16.17
N GLY A 197 53.09 9.86 -17.40
CA GLY A 197 53.31 10.68 -18.58
C GLY A 197 53.91 9.79 -19.68
N LYS A 198 53.15 9.48 -20.74
CA LYS A 198 53.69 9.18 -22.08
C LYS A 198 52.64 9.24 -23.21
N SER A 199 52.73 10.37 -23.94
CA SER A 199 52.70 10.59 -25.40
C SER A 199 52.00 9.61 -26.36
N GLY A 200 51.18 10.19 -27.24
CA GLY A 200 50.88 9.69 -28.59
C GLY A 200 49.87 10.57 -29.36
N GLU A 201 50.38 11.54 -30.14
CA GLU A 201 49.75 12.11 -31.36
C GLU A 201 49.30 10.96 -32.31
N GLU A 202 48.31 11.03 -33.20
CA GLU A 202 47.67 12.09 -33.98
C GLU A 202 46.45 11.44 -34.67
N ASN A 203 45.29 12.11 -34.77
CA ASN A 203 44.64 12.41 -36.06
C ASN A 203 43.27 13.07 -35.86
N GLN A 204 43.18 14.33 -36.33
CA GLN A 204 41.91 14.95 -36.65
C GLN A 204 41.23 14.14 -37.76
N THR A 205 40.20 13.40 -37.38
CA THR A 205 39.10 13.13 -38.29
C THR A 205 37.91 13.86 -37.72
N SER A 206 37.43 14.87 -38.43
CA SER A 206 36.18 15.56 -38.16
C SER A 206 35.04 14.56 -38.27
N ASN A 207 34.78 13.85 -37.19
CA ASN A 207 33.51 13.19 -37.00
C ASN A 207 32.68 14.17 -36.19
N LEU A 208 31.60 14.68 -36.78
CA LEU A 208 30.49 15.20 -36.01
C LEU A 208 30.03 14.04 -35.13
N ASN A 209 30.65 13.92 -33.96
CA ASN A 209 30.13 13.12 -32.87
C ASN A 209 28.93 13.92 -32.38
N GLU A 210 27.83 13.83 -33.13
CA GLU A 210 26.52 13.83 -32.52
C GLU A 210 26.60 12.74 -31.46
N THR A 211 26.99 13.19 -30.26
CA THR A 211 26.63 12.51 -29.03
C THR A 211 25.13 12.47 -29.11
N THR A 212 24.61 11.34 -29.58
CA THR A 212 23.18 11.08 -29.66
C THR A 212 22.75 11.03 -28.21
N VAL A 213 22.35 12.19 -27.70
CA VAL A 213 21.81 12.31 -26.35
C VAL A 213 20.61 11.40 -26.33
N CYS A 214 20.69 10.33 -25.56
CA CYS A 214 19.55 9.47 -25.31
C CYS A 214 18.60 10.28 -24.44
N GLU A 215 17.47 10.68 -25.01
CA GLU A 215 16.41 11.34 -24.27
C GLU A 215 15.57 10.26 -23.59
N GLU A 216 15.49 10.33 -22.26
CA GLU A 216 14.71 9.39 -21.47
C GLU A 216 13.22 9.50 -21.83
N ASN A 217 12.55 8.38 -22.03
CA ASN A 217 11.13 8.32 -22.34
C ASN A 217 10.40 7.50 -21.28
N TRP A 218 10.08 8.15 -20.18
CA TRP A 218 9.47 7.51 -19.01
C TRP A 218 7.99 7.22 -19.23
N LYS A 219 7.63 5.94 -19.06
CA LYS A 219 6.24 5.48 -18.94
C LYS A 219 6.03 4.91 -17.55
N CYS A 220 5.15 5.54 -16.78
CA CYS A 220 4.84 5.11 -15.42
C CYS A 220 3.53 4.32 -15.35
N SER A 221 3.45 3.40 -14.37
CA SER A 221 2.20 2.80 -13.94
C SER A 221 1.27 3.84 -13.32
N GLU A 222 0.01 3.46 -13.13
CA GLU A 222 -0.86 4.14 -12.17
C GLU A 222 -0.26 4.03 -10.76
N TRP A 223 -0.70 4.93 -9.87
CA TRP A 223 -0.35 4.85 -8.46
C TRP A 223 -1.03 3.63 -7.83
N PHE A 224 -0.25 2.82 -7.11
CA PHE A 224 -0.75 1.70 -6.33
C PHE A 224 -1.57 2.18 -5.12
N GLU A 225 -2.27 1.25 -4.47
CA GLU A 225 -3.02 1.56 -3.25
C GLU A 225 -2.14 2.19 -2.17
N CYS A 226 -2.75 3.10 -1.43
CA CYS A 226 -2.11 3.83 -0.35
C CYS A 226 -1.89 2.91 0.84
N PHE A 227 -0.63 2.77 1.26
CA PHE A 227 -0.26 1.94 2.40
C PHE A 227 0.80 2.66 3.24
N ASN A 228 0.59 2.73 4.56
CA ASN A 228 1.45 3.50 5.48
C ASN A 228 1.70 4.95 5.04
N SER A 229 0.62 5.63 4.63
CA SER A 229 0.60 7.01 4.11
C SER A 229 1.52 7.25 2.91
N LYS A 230 1.91 6.20 2.19
CA LYS A 230 2.71 6.26 0.97
C LYS A 230 2.07 5.48 -0.17
N GLN A 231 2.14 6.05 -1.36
CA GLN A 231 1.84 5.37 -2.61
C GLN A 231 3.12 5.23 -3.41
N LYS A 232 3.23 4.11 -4.12
CA LYS A 232 4.28 3.86 -5.08
C LYS A 232 3.70 3.82 -6.49
N ARG A 233 4.51 4.14 -7.48
CA ARG A 233 4.32 3.79 -8.89
C ARG A 233 5.66 3.35 -9.46
N VAL A 234 5.66 2.68 -10.59
CA VAL A 234 6.89 2.25 -11.27
C VAL A 234 6.99 2.92 -12.61
N CYS A 235 8.14 3.52 -12.90
CA CYS A 235 8.45 4.21 -14.13
C CYS A 235 9.54 3.44 -14.89
N VAL A 236 9.28 3.12 -16.15
CA VAL A 236 10.22 2.43 -17.04
C VAL A 236 10.62 3.36 -18.17
N ASP A 237 11.92 3.48 -18.42
CA ASP A 237 12.45 4.21 -19.55
C ASP A 237 12.34 3.37 -20.84
N LEU A 238 11.44 3.78 -21.74
CA LEU A 238 11.18 3.08 -23.00
C LEU A 238 12.35 3.17 -23.99
N ASN A 239 13.26 4.14 -23.80
CA ASN A 239 14.44 4.31 -24.63
C ASN A 239 15.68 3.63 -24.03
N ASN A 240 15.56 3.10 -22.80
CA ASN A 240 16.59 2.32 -22.13
C ASN A 240 17.96 3.04 -22.04
N CYS A 241 17.91 4.36 -21.80
CA CYS A 241 19.04 5.28 -21.78
C CYS A 241 20.00 5.03 -20.61
N GLY A 242 19.51 4.46 -19.50
CA GLY A 242 20.31 4.13 -18.31
C GLY A 242 20.67 5.32 -17.44
N THR A 243 20.10 6.49 -17.71
CA THR A 243 20.15 7.68 -16.85
C THR A 243 18.85 7.84 -16.07
N GLU A 244 18.85 8.64 -15.00
CA GLU A 244 17.65 8.92 -14.19
C GLU A 244 17.39 10.43 -14.01
N GLU A 245 17.93 11.28 -14.90
CA GLU A 245 17.93 12.73 -14.73
C GLU A 245 16.52 13.34 -14.78
N ASN A 246 15.64 12.82 -15.65
CA ASN A 246 14.25 13.24 -15.79
C ASN A 246 13.27 12.17 -15.28
N LYS A 247 13.75 11.24 -14.43
CA LYS A 247 12.91 10.18 -13.88
C LYS A 247 11.81 10.78 -13.00
N PRO A 248 10.52 10.50 -13.28
CA PRO A 248 9.42 10.97 -12.45
C PRO A 248 9.47 10.37 -11.04
N GLU A 249 8.96 11.09 -10.05
CA GLU A 249 8.89 10.59 -8.66
C GLU A 249 8.05 9.29 -8.59
N GLU A 250 8.60 8.26 -7.98
CA GLU A 250 7.97 6.95 -7.84
C GLU A 250 7.28 6.74 -6.49
N VAL A 251 7.51 7.64 -5.53
CA VAL A 251 6.90 7.60 -4.21
C VAL A 251 6.26 8.94 -3.93
N ARG A 252 5.03 8.90 -3.41
CA ARG A 252 4.35 10.10 -2.90
C ARG A 252 3.66 9.80 -1.59
N SER A 253 3.43 10.83 -0.80
CA SER A 253 2.53 10.74 0.35
C SER A 253 1.08 10.64 -0.14
N CYS A 254 0.29 9.87 0.59
CA CYS A 254 -1.14 9.72 0.39
C CYS A 254 -1.81 9.69 1.76
N SER A 255 -3.07 10.11 1.82
CA SER A 255 -3.81 10.13 3.07
C SER A 255 -4.53 8.80 3.28
N VAL A 256 -4.30 8.14 4.43
CA VAL A 256 -4.94 6.86 4.79
C VAL A 256 -6.05 7.11 5.78
N CYS A 257 -7.28 6.78 5.36
CA CYS A 257 -8.41 6.87 6.26
C CYS A 257 -8.46 5.73 7.28
N GLY A 258 -8.62 6.07 8.56
CA GLY A 258 -8.75 5.19 9.71
C GLY A 258 -7.60 5.29 10.74
N ASN A 259 -6.63 6.19 10.56
CA ASN A 259 -5.46 6.30 11.44
C ASN A 259 -5.68 7.23 12.67
N LYS A 260 -6.91 7.75 12.84
CA LYS A 260 -7.36 8.68 13.89
C LYS A 260 -6.70 10.07 13.84
N VAL A 261 -6.05 10.43 12.73
CA VAL A 261 -5.43 11.73 12.50
C VAL A 261 -5.98 12.31 11.21
N CYS A 262 -6.65 13.45 11.26
CA CYS A 262 -7.14 14.12 10.05
C CYS A 262 -5.96 14.82 9.33
N GLU A 263 -5.41 14.16 8.31
CA GLU A 263 -4.23 14.62 7.57
C GLU A 263 -4.57 15.63 6.46
N GLU A 264 -3.56 16.33 5.94
CA GLU A 264 -3.72 17.23 4.81
C GLU A 264 -4.06 16.42 3.53
N GLY A 265 -5.26 16.65 2.98
CA GLY A 265 -5.83 15.84 1.90
C GLY A 265 -7.02 14.98 2.34
N GLU A 266 -7.22 14.80 3.65
CA GLU A 266 -8.41 14.20 4.21
C GLU A 266 -9.51 15.23 4.43
N THR A 267 -10.73 14.84 4.10
CA THR A 267 -11.92 15.64 4.34
C THR A 267 -12.98 14.73 4.95
N TYR A 268 -14.03 15.31 5.51
CA TYR A 268 -15.19 14.52 5.95
C TYR A 268 -15.87 13.72 4.80
N GLU A 269 -15.56 14.02 3.53
CA GLU A 269 -16.10 13.33 2.35
C GLU A 269 -15.24 12.13 1.94
N THR A 270 -13.92 12.26 2.10
CA THR A 270 -12.94 11.23 1.71
C THR A 270 -12.51 10.36 2.89
N CYS A 271 -12.50 10.92 4.10
CA CYS A 271 -12.24 10.21 5.34
C CYS A 271 -12.99 10.80 6.55
N CYS A 272 -14.25 10.41 6.72
CA CYS A 272 -15.00 10.81 7.92
C CYS A 272 -14.57 10.09 9.20
N SER A 273 -13.81 9.00 9.09
CA SER A 273 -13.38 8.22 10.26
C SER A 273 -12.35 8.98 11.09
N ASP A 274 -11.50 9.79 10.43
CA ASP A 274 -10.45 10.56 11.10
C ASP A 274 -10.81 12.04 11.23
N CYS A 275 -11.39 12.64 10.19
CA CYS A 275 -11.79 14.06 10.20
C CYS A 275 -13.14 14.33 10.86
N GLY A 276 -13.91 13.28 11.16
CA GLY A 276 -15.26 13.37 11.68
C GLY A 276 -16.26 13.90 10.65
N CYS A 277 -17.54 13.86 11.00
CA CYS A 277 -18.61 14.37 10.16
C CYS A 277 -19.13 15.75 10.62
N PRO A 278 -19.67 16.57 9.69
CA PRO A 278 -20.42 17.77 10.06
C PRO A 278 -21.59 17.44 11.01
N LYS A 279 -22.05 18.46 11.76
CA LYS A 279 -23.16 18.29 12.71
C LYS A 279 -24.41 17.70 12.03
N GLY A 280 -24.97 16.64 12.61
CA GLY A 280 -26.15 15.93 12.08
C GLY A 280 -25.84 14.78 11.13
N TYR A 281 -24.57 14.38 11.02
CA TYR A 281 -24.10 13.25 10.25
C TYR A 281 -23.27 12.31 11.12
N GLU A 282 -23.36 11.02 10.84
CA GLU A 282 -22.55 9.96 11.44
C GLU A 282 -21.67 9.33 10.36
N CYS A 283 -20.44 8.99 10.71
CA CYS A 283 -19.56 8.28 9.78
C CYS A 283 -19.98 6.82 9.68
N LYS A 284 -20.28 6.36 8.46
CA LYS A 284 -20.60 4.96 8.14
C LYS A 284 -19.86 4.56 6.87
N ASN A 285 -19.02 3.52 6.96
CA ASN A 285 -18.18 3.04 5.86
C ASN A 285 -17.36 4.18 5.20
N ASN A 286 -16.66 4.98 6.03
CA ASN A 286 -15.88 6.15 5.60
C ASN A 286 -16.68 7.21 4.82
N LYS A 287 -18.01 7.23 4.92
CA LYS A 287 -18.88 8.28 4.37
C LYS A 287 -19.83 8.86 5.42
N CYS A 288 -20.01 10.17 5.40
CA CYS A 288 -20.98 10.83 6.26
C CYS A 288 -22.42 10.54 5.83
N ALA A 289 -23.17 9.86 6.69
CA ALA A 289 -24.58 9.57 6.52
C ALA A 289 -25.42 10.43 7.49
N SER A 290 -26.50 11.05 6.99
CA SER A 290 -27.35 11.88 7.83
C SER A 290 -28.04 11.05 8.92
N THR A 291 -28.05 11.57 10.15
CA THR A 291 -28.78 10.98 11.27
C THR A 291 -30.26 11.39 11.23
N THR A 292 -30.96 11.14 10.11
CA THR A 292 -32.43 11.24 10.10
C THR A 292 -33.01 10.08 10.89
N SER A 293 -32.99 10.19 12.23
CA SER A 293 -33.84 9.41 13.10
C SER A 293 -35.28 9.82 12.82
N PHE A 294 -35.95 9.06 11.96
CA PHE A 294 -37.39 9.18 11.76
C PHE A 294 -38.13 8.60 12.98
N SER A 295 -38.05 9.27 14.13
CA SER A 295 -39.18 9.28 15.06
C SER A 295 -40.26 10.21 14.50
N SER A 296 -40.90 9.76 13.43
CA SER A 296 -42.14 10.34 12.90
C SER A 296 -42.81 9.32 12.01
N ILE A 297 -43.30 8.23 12.63
CA ILE A 297 -44.41 7.46 12.08
C ILE A 297 -45.63 8.39 12.15
N THR A 298 -45.90 9.12 11.08
CA THR A 298 -47.25 9.46 10.59
C THR A 298 -47.10 10.30 9.31
N GLY A 299 -47.37 9.67 8.17
CA GLY A 299 -47.78 10.40 6.97
C GLY A 299 -46.73 10.63 5.88
N ARG A 300 -46.17 9.56 5.28
CA ARG A 300 -45.64 9.62 3.91
C ARG A 300 -45.95 8.34 3.13
N PHE A 301 -47.16 8.27 2.56
CA PHE A 301 -47.57 7.19 1.64
C PHE A 301 -47.76 7.66 0.18
N LEU A 302 -47.27 8.86 -0.21
CA LEU A 302 -47.58 9.44 -1.52
C LEU A 302 -46.39 9.75 -2.45
N THR A 303 -45.18 9.24 -2.19
CA THR A 303 -44.01 9.59 -3.04
C THR A 303 -43.16 8.40 -3.50
N SER A 304 -43.75 7.21 -3.68
CA SER A 304 -43.09 6.12 -4.42
C SER A 304 -43.85 5.84 -5.73
N PRO A 305 -43.17 5.77 -6.89
CA PRO A 305 -43.79 5.55 -8.19
C PRO A 305 -44.54 4.20 -8.29
N VAL A 306 -44.37 3.30 -7.32
CA VAL A 306 -45.08 2.02 -7.25
C VAL A 306 -46.53 2.17 -6.78
N GLY A 307 -46.87 3.25 -6.06
CA GLY A 307 -48.21 3.48 -5.50
C GLY A 307 -49.25 3.94 -6.52
N LEU A 308 -48.84 4.71 -7.54
CA LEU A 308 -49.76 5.23 -8.57
C LEU A 308 -50.21 4.15 -9.56
N ILE A 309 -49.38 3.13 -9.79
CA ILE A 309 -49.70 2.01 -10.71
C ILE A 309 -50.87 1.17 -10.14
N SER A 310 -50.98 1.05 -8.81
CA SER A 310 -52.05 0.30 -8.17
C SER A 310 -53.43 0.96 -8.32
N ILE A 311 -53.48 2.30 -8.26
CA ILE A 311 -54.73 3.07 -8.35
C ILE A 311 -55.26 3.08 -9.79
N ILE A 312 -54.37 3.21 -10.78
CA ILE A 312 -54.74 3.16 -12.20
C ILE A 312 -55.18 1.74 -12.60
N GLY A 313 -54.50 0.71 -12.08
CA GLY A 313 -54.87 -0.69 -12.29
C GLY A 313 -56.27 -1.03 -11.74
N ALA A 314 -56.59 -0.57 -10.53
CA ALA A 314 -57.92 -0.75 -9.95
C ALA A 314 -59.01 -0.03 -10.75
N GLY A 315 -58.74 1.19 -11.25
CA GLY A 315 -59.67 1.93 -12.10
C GLY A 315 -60.00 1.22 -13.41
N ILE A 316 -59.00 0.64 -14.08
CA ILE A 316 -59.18 -0.08 -15.35
C ILE A 316 -60.00 -1.37 -15.14
N LEU A 317 -59.79 -2.09 -14.03
CA LEU A 317 -60.57 -3.29 -13.71
C LEU A 317 -62.05 -2.98 -13.42
N ILE A 318 -62.34 -1.86 -12.74
CA ILE A 318 -63.73 -1.42 -12.50
C ILE A 318 -64.42 -1.05 -13.81
N ILE A 319 -63.72 -0.36 -14.72
CA ILE A 319 -64.26 0.01 -16.04
C ILE A 319 -64.52 -1.24 -16.89
N LEU A 320 -63.59 -2.20 -16.94
CA LEU A 320 -63.78 -3.46 -17.66
C LEU A 320 -64.94 -4.29 -17.09
N SER A 321 -65.06 -4.33 -15.75
CA SER A 321 -66.18 -4.99 -15.06
C SER A 321 -67.51 -4.36 -15.44
N PHE A 322 -67.58 -3.03 -15.53
CA PHE A 322 -68.77 -2.30 -15.96
C PHE A 322 -69.14 -2.57 -17.43
N PHE A 323 -68.15 -2.65 -18.33
CA PHE A 323 -68.38 -2.99 -19.73
C PHE A 323 -68.88 -4.43 -19.92
N ILE A 324 -68.32 -5.39 -19.17
CA ILE A 324 -68.78 -6.78 -19.19
C ILE A 324 -70.20 -6.89 -18.63
N TYR A 325 -70.50 -6.18 -17.54
CA TYR A 325 -71.83 -6.12 -16.95
C TYR A 325 -72.87 -5.54 -17.95
N ARG A 326 -72.55 -4.43 -18.62
CA ARG A 326 -73.42 -3.86 -19.65
C ARG A 326 -73.65 -4.78 -20.84
N LYS A 327 -72.63 -5.53 -21.27
CA LYS A 327 -72.77 -6.52 -22.35
C LYS A 327 -73.70 -7.67 -21.97
N LYS A 328 -73.67 -8.11 -20.70
CA LYS A 328 -74.57 -9.16 -20.19
C LYS A 328 -76.03 -8.69 -20.05
N SER A 329 -76.28 -7.41 -19.79
CA SER A 329 -77.63 -6.85 -19.69
C SER A 329 -78.35 -6.59 -21.04
N ARG A 330 -77.69 -6.84 -22.17
CA ARG A 330 -78.24 -6.65 -23.53
C ARG A 330 -78.41 -7.97 -24.30
N LEU A 331 -78.37 -9.11 -23.61
CA LEU A 331 -78.72 -10.45 -24.09
C LEU A 331 -79.89 -10.97 -23.25
#